data_AF-A0A8J7HZ69-F1
#
_entry.id   AF-A0A8J7HZ69-F1
#
_cell.length_a   1.000
_cell.length_b   1.000
_cell.length_c   1.000
_cell.angle_alpha   90.00
_cell.angle_beta   90.00
_cell.angle_gamma   90.00
#
_symmetry.space_group_name_H-M   'P 1'
#
loop_
_entity.id
_entity.type
_entity.pdbx_description
1 polymer ?
#
loop_
_entity_poly.entity_id
_entity_poly.type
_entity_poly.pdbx_seq_one_letter_code
_entity_poly.pdbx_strand_id
1 'polypeptide(L)'
;MSQAAISRGKEIIKQQIRLALRDEVVRIPVEDEANLAVFEQALRSFDIQRMLVQKNVSVEFYIPEPPIEQGKKWMLQFINNAPADVSQIIFPYHARDCADAQAALESPEVQALLQQRNITASIQRVDDQSDQPSIVIATYDQVTNGELDNFLRRYQQ
;
A
#
# COMPACT_ATOMS: atom_id res chain seq x y z
N MET A 1 -29.30 -6.47 -7.34
CA MET A 1 -28.02 -7.19 -7.14
C MET A 1 -27.65 -7.88 -8.45
N SER A 2 -26.53 -7.51 -9.09
CA SER A 2 -26.15 -8.05 -10.40
C SER A 2 -25.38 -9.37 -10.24
N GLN A 3 -25.79 -10.41 -10.97
CA GLN A 3 -25.10 -11.72 -11.00
C GLN A 3 -23.63 -11.58 -11.46
N ALA A 4 -23.32 -10.58 -12.28
CA ALA A 4 -21.96 -10.28 -12.72
C ALA A 4 -21.07 -9.78 -11.56
N ALA A 5 -21.62 -8.98 -10.64
CA ALA A 5 -20.89 -8.45 -9.49
C ALA A 5 -20.49 -9.57 -8.52
N ILE A 6 -21.40 -10.53 -8.28
CA ILE A 6 -21.13 -11.70 -7.44
C ILE A 6 -20.03 -12.56 -8.08
N SER A 7 -20.12 -12.84 -9.38
CA SER A 7 -19.08 -13.61 -10.09
C SER A 7 -17.71 -12.94 -10.01
N ARG A 8 -17.64 -11.62 -10.16
CA ARG A 8 -16.38 -10.86 -10.01
C ARG A 8 -15.84 -10.96 -8.57
N GLY A 9 -16.70 -10.79 -7.57
CA GLY A 9 -16.33 -10.95 -6.15
C GLY A 9 -15.76 -12.34 -5.86
N LYS A 10 -16.34 -13.40 -6.45
CA LYS A 10 -15.80 -14.76 -6.30
C LYS A 10 -14.38 -14.91 -6.84
N GLU A 11 -14.11 -14.38 -8.03
CA GLU A 11 -12.78 -14.51 -8.63
C GLU A 11 -11.71 -13.77 -7.83
N ILE A 12 -12.03 -12.61 -7.29
CA ILE A 12 -11.14 -11.87 -6.37
C ILE A 12 -10.84 -12.73 -5.13
N ILE A 13 -11.86 -13.27 -4.46
CA ILE A 13 -11.67 -14.12 -3.27
C ILE A 13 -10.83 -15.36 -3.61
N LYS A 14 -11.12 -16.05 -4.73
CA LYS A 14 -10.35 -17.22 -5.16
C LYS A 14 -8.89 -16.90 -5.39
N GLN A 15 -8.60 -15.78 -6.05
CA GLN A 15 -7.23 -15.35 -6.31
C GLN A 15 -6.49 -15.13 -4.99
N GLN A 16 -7.11 -14.46 -4.02
CA GLN A 16 -6.50 -14.20 -2.72
C GLN A 16 -6.26 -15.50 -1.92
N ILE A 17 -7.22 -16.44 -1.93
CA ILE A 17 -7.04 -17.78 -1.33
C ILE A 17 -5.89 -18.54 -2.01
N ARG A 18 -5.73 -18.43 -3.35
CA ARG A 18 -4.61 -19.09 -4.06
C ARG A 18 -3.25 -18.55 -3.64
N LEU A 19 -3.15 -17.26 -3.34
CA LEU A 19 -1.92 -16.60 -2.89
C LEU A 19 -1.62 -16.86 -1.41
N ALA A 20 -2.65 -17.07 -0.59
CA ALA A 20 -2.50 -17.31 0.85
C ALA A 20 -1.73 -18.61 1.18
N LEU A 21 -0.93 -18.56 2.23
CA LEU A 21 -0.33 -19.74 2.84
C LEU A 21 -1.37 -20.46 3.71
N ARG A 22 -1.05 -21.70 4.10
CA ARG A 22 -1.91 -22.50 4.99
C ARG A 22 -1.99 -21.83 6.37
N ASP A 23 -3.16 -21.88 7.00
CA ASP A 23 -3.43 -21.33 8.33
C ASP A 23 -3.43 -19.79 8.40
N GLU A 24 -3.46 -19.10 7.25
CA GLU A 24 -3.52 -17.64 7.18
C GLU A 24 -4.95 -17.08 7.17
N VAL A 25 -5.05 -15.84 7.64
CA VAL A 25 -6.23 -14.99 7.50
C VAL A 25 -6.03 -14.07 6.30
N VAL A 26 -6.83 -14.28 5.26
CA VAL A 26 -6.78 -13.51 4.02
C VAL A 26 -7.61 -12.25 4.18
N ARG A 27 -6.95 -11.09 4.20
CA ARG A 27 -7.62 -9.79 4.32
C ARG A 27 -7.85 -9.18 2.94
N ILE A 28 -9.12 -8.93 2.62
CA ILE A 28 -9.54 -8.41 1.32
C ILE A 28 -10.12 -7.00 1.50
N PRO A 29 -9.53 -5.96 0.89
CA PRO A 29 -10.09 -4.62 0.93
C PRO A 29 -11.36 -4.54 0.08
N VAL A 30 -12.36 -3.82 0.58
CA VAL A 30 -13.64 -3.57 -0.09
C VAL A 30 -13.91 -2.07 -0.15
N GLU A 31 -14.35 -1.57 -1.30
CA GLU A 31 -14.50 -0.12 -1.52
C GLU A 31 -15.59 0.51 -0.63
N ASP A 32 -16.71 -0.17 -0.42
CA ASP A 32 -17.86 0.33 0.34
C ASP A 32 -18.74 -0.80 0.93
N GLU A 33 -19.74 -0.43 1.72
CA GLU A 33 -20.67 -1.37 2.35
C GLU A 33 -21.55 -2.12 1.33
N ALA A 34 -21.86 -1.51 0.18
CA ALA A 34 -22.68 -2.15 -0.84
C ALA A 34 -21.93 -3.31 -1.51
N ASN A 35 -20.64 -3.11 -1.76
CA ASN A 35 -19.73 -4.13 -2.25
C ASN A 35 -19.48 -5.20 -1.17
N LEU A 36 -19.41 -4.84 0.11
CA LEU A 36 -19.24 -5.80 1.20
C LEU A 36 -20.32 -6.88 1.17
N ALA A 37 -21.59 -6.50 1.01
CA ALA A 37 -22.70 -7.45 0.89
C ALA A 37 -22.53 -8.42 -0.30
N VAL A 38 -21.98 -7.95 -1.42
CA VAL A 38 -21.68 -8.77 -2.59
C VAL A 38 -20.55 -9.77 -2.28
N PHE A 39 -19.49 -9.32 -1.60
CA PHE A 39 -18.38 -10.17 -1.19
C PHE A 39 -18.78 -11.22 -0.15
N GLU A 40 -19.61 -10.87 0.83
CA GLU A 40 -20.18 -11.81 1.79
C GLU A 40 -21.05 -12.87 1.10
N GLN A 41 -21.86 -12.46 0.12
CA GLN A 41 -22.65 -13.40 -0.68
C GLN A 41 -21.78 -14.31 -1.54
N ALA A 42 -20.71 -13.76 -2.14
CA ALA A 42 -19.73 -14.55 -2.88
C ALA A 42 -19.04 -15.58 -1.96
N LEU A 43 -18.61 -15.17 -0.76
CA LEU A 43 -17.94 -16.01 0.24
C LEU A 43 -18.77 -17.26 0.59
N ARG A 44 -20.10 -17.14 0.67
CA ARG A 44 -21.03 -18.27 0.96
C ARG A 44 -21.13 -19.30 -0.16
N SER A 45 -20.51 -19.06 -1.31
CA SER A 45 -20.60 -19.98 -2.43
C SER A 45 -19.79 -21.26 -2.18
N PHE A 46 -20.36 -22.39 -2.60
CA PHE A 46 -19.80 -23.72 -2.36
C PHE A 46 -18.35 -23.87 -2.83
N ASP A 47 -18.02 -23.32 -3.99
CA ASP A 47 -16.68 -23.36 -4.57
C ASP A 47 -15.63 -22.64 -3.69
N ILE A 48 -16.00 -21.50 -3.09
CA ILE A 48 -15.14 -20.75 -2.19
C ILE A 48 -14.99 -21.45 -0.85
N GLN A 49 -16.11 -21.88 -0.25
CA GLN A 49 -16.10 -22.60 1.03
C GLN A 49 -15.22 -23.86 0.96
N ARG A 50 -15.30 -24.60 -0.16
CA ARG A 50 -14.42 -25.74 -0.41
C ARG A 50 -12.94 -25.33 -0.42
N MET A 51 -12.58 -24.22 -1.07
CA MET A 51 -11.19 -23.75 -1.11
C MET A 51 -10.67 -23.32 0.25
N LEU A 52 -11.49 -22.63 1.07
CA LEU A 52 -11.14 -22.23 2.43
C LEU A 52 -10.79 -23.46 3.29
N VAL A 53 -11.62 -24.50 3.24
CA VAL A 53 -11.40 -25.75 3.98
C VAL A 53 -10.15 -26.48 3.46
N GLN A 54 -9.98 -26.55 2.13
CA GLN A 54 -8.83 -27.25 1.54
C GLN A 54 -7.49 -26.62 1.90
N LYS A 55 -7.43 -25.28 1.98
CA LYS A 55 -6.23 -24.54 2.36
C LYS A 55 -6.14 -24.22 3.86
N ASN A 56 -7.17 -24.54 4.64
CA ASN A 56 -7.32 -24.12 6.02
C ASN A 56 -7.05 -22.63 6.22
N VAL A 57 -7.73 -21.78 5.46
CA VAL A 57 -7.62 -20.31 5.54
C VAL A 57 -8.97 -19.69 5.87
N SER A 58 -8.95 -18.54 6.53
CA SER A 58 -10.14 -17.70 6.73
C SER A 58 -10.03 -16.43 5.90
N VAL A 59 -11.16 -15.76 5.65
CA VAL A 59 -11.23 -14.50 4.91
C VAL A 59 -11.86 -13.44 5.79
N GLU A 60 -11.22 -12.27 5.85
CA GLU A 60 -11.73 -11.07 6.50
C GLU A 60 -11.87 -9.96 5.45
N PHE A 61 -13.03 -9.31 5.42
CA PHE A 61 -13.25 -8.13 4.61
C PHE A 61 -13.04 -6.88 5.46
N TYR A 62 -12.40 -5.87 4.90
CA TYR A 62 -12.27 -4.57 5.55
C TYR A 62 -12.43 -3.45 4.53
N ILE A 63 -12.99 -2.33 4.96
CA ILE A 63 -13.05 -1.12 4.15
C ILE A 63 -11.78 -0.33 4.47
N PRO A 64 -10.88 -0.11 3.50
CA PRO A 64 -9.67 0.65 3.75
C PRO A 64 -10.05 2.08 4.10
N GLU A 65 -9.36 2.64 5.08
CA GLU A 65 -9.51 4.05 5.41
C GLU A 65 -9.10 4.91 4.18
N PRO A 66 -9.78 6.04 3.90
CA PRO A 66 -9.40 6.89 2.78
C PRO A 66 -7.93 7.34 2.85
N PRO A 67 -7.21 7.45 1.72
CA PRO A 67 -5.78 7.81 1.71
C PRO A 67 -5.47 9.09 2.49
N ILE A 68 -6.34 10.10 2.39
CA ILE A 68 -6.22 11.37 3.12
C ILE A 68 -6.25 11.15 4.64
N GLU A 69 -7.17 10.32 5.13
CA GLU A 69 -7.30 10.03 6.56
C GLU A 69 -6.13 9.21 7.09
N GLN A 70 -5.62 8.26 6.29
CA GLN A 70 -4.38 7.54 6.60
C GLN A 70 -3.18 8.51 6.72
N GLY A 71 -3.03 9.41 5.74
CA GLY A 71 -1.99 10.44 5.74
C GLY A 71 -2.09 11.36 6.96
N LYS A 72 -3.30 11.81 7.28
CA LYS A 72 -3.57 12.67 8.45
C LYS A 72 -3.15 12.00 9.76
N LYS A 73 -3.58 10.76 9.99
CA LYS A 73 -3.22 10.00 11.20
C LYS A 73 -1.71 9.84 11.33
N TRP A 74 -1.03 9.51 10.24
CA TRP A 74 0.42 9.36 10.23
C TRP A 74 1.13 10.68 10.52
N MET A 75 0.73 11.79 9.89
CA MET A 75 1.30 13.12 10.15
C MET A 75 1.11 13.54 11.61
N LEU A 76 -0.10 13.37 12.17
CA LEU A 76 -0.37 13.69 13.57
C LEU A 76 0.52 12.88 14.53
N GLN A 77 0.66 11.58 14.28
CA GLN A 77 1.55 10.73 15.07
C GLN A 77 3.00 11.17 14.96
N PHE A 78 3.46 11.51 13.76
CA PHE A 78 4.83 11.95 13.51
C PHE A 78 5.15 13.28 14.21
N ILE A 79 4.27 14.28 14.10
CA ILE A 79 4.46 15.59 14.75
C ILE A 79 4.46 15.45 16.28
N ASN A 80 3.61 14.58 16.84
CA ASN A 80 3.60 14.30 18.28
C ASN A 80 4.89 13.66 18.77
N ASN A 81 5.48 12.76 17.97
CA ASN A 81 6.69 12.03 18.33
C ASN A 81 7.98 12.78 17.96
N ALA A 82 7.89 13.89 17.22
CA ALA A 82 9.05 14.68 16.84
C ALA A 82 9.83 15.18 18.09
N PRO A 83 11.17 15.15 18.09
CA PRO A 83 11.97 15.77 19.13
C PRO A 83 11.64 17.26 19.31
N ALA A 84 11.83 17.80 20.53
CA ALA A 84 11.42 19.15 20.88
C ALA A 84 12.24 20.27 20.19
N ASP A 85 13.37 19.93 19.61
CA ASP A 85 14.28 20.79 18.86
C ASP A 85 13.97 20.85 17.35
N VAL A 86 13.05 20.02 16.87
CA VAL A 86 12.60 20.05 15.48
C VAL A 86 11.76 21.30 15.23
N SER A 87 12.19 22.15 14.31
CA SER A 87 11.45 23.35 13.87
C SER A 87 10.81 23.19 12.48
N GLN A 88 11.24 22.19 11.72
CA GLN A 88 10.72 21.89 10.38
C GLN A 88 10.63 20.38 10.14
N ILE A 89 9.50 19.93 9.57
CA ILE A 89 9.28 18.55 9.14
C ILE A 89 9.03 18.53 7.63
N ILE A 90 9.72 17.63 6.93
CA ILE A 90 9.50 17.39 5.51
C ILE A 90 8.88 16.00 5.38
N PHE A 91 7.70 15.92 4.78
CA PHE A 91 7.00 14.67 4.55
C PHE A 91 7.24 14.19 3.11
N PRO A 92 8.06 13.14 2.90
CA PRO A 92 8.28 12.59 1.58
C PRO A 92 7.06 11.78 1.12
N TYR A 93 6.56 12.08 -0.07
CA TYR A 93 5.47 11.34 -0.72
C TYR A 93 5.76 11.12 -2.20
N HIS A 94 5.26 10.00 -2.73
CA HIS A 94 5.28 9.75 -4.17
C HIS A 94 4.44 10.78 -4.92
N ALA A 95 4.85 11.08 -6.15
CA ALA A 95 4.17 12.04 -7.02
C ALA A 95 2.65 11.84 -7.13
N ARG A 96 2.21 10.57 -7.18
CA ARG A 96 0.79 10.20 -7.30
C ARG A 96 -0.03 10.47 -6.03
N ASP A 97 0.64 10.52 -4.87
CA ASP A 97 0.01 10.62 -3.55
C ASP A 97 0.13 12.04 -2.96
N CYS A 98 0.90 12.93 -3.62
CA CYS A 98 1.14 14.30 -3.13
C CYS A 98 -0.13 15.13 -2.95
N ALA A 99 -1.15 14.94 -3.80
CA ALA A 99 -2.40 15.71 -3.69
C ALA A 99 -3.15 15.36 -2.40
N ASP A 100 -3.28 14.06 -2.11
CA ASP A 100 -3.93 13.58 -0.88
C ASP A 100 -3.11 13.94 0.36
N ALA A 101 -1.77 13.85 0.28
CA ALA A 101 -0.87 14.26 1.34
C ALA A 101 -0.96 15.77 1.62
N GLN A 102 -1.07 16.59 0.58
CA GLN A 102 -1.24 18.04 0.74
C GLN A 102 -2.58 18.35 1.43
N ALA A 103 -3.66 17.70 1.01
CA ALA A 103 -4.97 17.84 1.66
C ALA A 103 -4.94 17.40 3.14
N ALA A 104 -4.22 16.32 3.45
CA ALA A 104 -4.01 15.87 4.83
C ALA A 104 -3.19 16.89 5.65
N LEU A 105 -2.14 17.46 5.07
CA LEU A 105 -1.32 18.49 5.71
C LEU A 105 -2.14 19.76 6.01
N GLU A 106 -3.00 20.16 5.08
CA GLU A 106 -3.89 21.32 5.20
C GLU A 106 -5.08 21.08 6.14
N SER A 107 -5.24 19.87 6.68
CA SER A 107 -6.32 19.55 7.61
C SER A 107 -6.22 20.40 8.90
N PRO A 108 -7.35 20.87 9.46
CA PRO A 108 -7.35 21.69 10.67
C PRO A 108 -6.63 21.05 11.85
N GLU A 109 -6.74 19.73 11.99
CA GLU A 109 -6.11 18.99 13.09
C GLU A 109 -4.59 18.98 12.98
N VAL A 110 -4.05 18.75 11.77
CA VAL A 110 -2.60 18.75 11.53
C VAL A 110 -2.04 20.17 11.71
N GLN A 111 -2.73 21.18 11.16
CA GLN A 111 -2.33 22.58 11.29
C GLN A 111 -2.33 23.05 12.76
N ALA A 112 -3.34 22.68 13.54
CA ALA A 112 -3.41 23.01 14.97
C ALA A 112 -2.22 22.43 15.74
N LEU A 113 -1.85 21.18 15.46
CA LEU A 113 -0.73 20.52 16.14
C LEU A 113 0.63 21.12 15.75
N LEU A 114 0.81 21.44 14.47
CA LEU A 114 2.00 22.15 13.98
C LEU A 114 2.17 23.51 14.67
N GLN A 115 1.09 24.28 14.78
CA GLN A 115 1.09 25.57 15.48
C GLN A 115 1.41 25.41 16.97
N GLN A 116 0.79 24.44 17.65
CA GLN A 116 1.04 24.16 19.07
C GLN A 116 2.51 23.84 19.34
N ARG A 117 3.16 23.13 18.41
CA ARG A 117 4.56 22.70 18.53
C ARG A 117 5.53 23.73 17.93
N ASN A 118 5.03 24.81 17.33
CA ASN A 118 5.80 25.81 16.59
C ASN A 118 6.70 25.17 15.50
N ILE A 119 6.14 24.19 14.79
CA ILE A 119 6.81 23.45 13.72
C ILE A 119 6.23 23.88 12.38
N THR A 120 7.10 24.06 11.39
CA THR A 120 6.69 24.21 9.98
C THR A 120 6.74 22.86 9.27
N ALA A 121 5.84 22.62 8.32
CA ALA A 121 5.87 21.37 7.57
C ALA A 121 5.59 21.58 6.08
N SER A 122 6.19 20.74 5.24
CA SER A 122 5.99 20.75 3.79
C SER A 122 6.02 19.34 3.22
N ILE A 123 5.29 19.13 2.12
CA ILE A 123 5.35 17.89 1.35
C ILE A 123 6.53 17.96 0.38
N GLN A 124 7.38 16.94 0.38
CA GLN A 124 8.41 16.75 -0.63
C GLN A 124 7.95 15.64 -1.58
N ARG A 125 7.84 16.00 -2.85
CA ARG A 125 7.62 15.03 -3.91
C ARG A 125 8.91 14.24 -4.14
N VAL A 126 8.83 12.93 -3.97
CA VAL A 126 9.88 11.99 -4.34
C VAL A 126 9.46 11.37 -5.66
N ASP A 127 10.22 11.61 -6.71
CA ASP A 127 9.98 10.97 -8.00
C ASP A 127 10.43 9.50 -7.93
N ASP A 128 9.63 8.60 -8.51
CA ASP A 128 9.88 7.15 -8.55
C ASP A 128 11.17 6.74 -9.29
N GLN A 129 11.97 7.71 -9.75
CA GLN A 129 13.16 7.48 -10.56
C GLN A 129 14.48 7.46 -9.78
N SER A 130 14.50 7.82 -8.49
CA SER A 130 15.78 7.87 -7.76
C SER A 130 16.21 6.56 -7.10
N ASP A 131 15.35 5.53 -7.01
CA ASP A 131 15.69 4.25 -6.37
C ASP A 131 14.91 3.06 -6.98
N GLN A 132 14.93 2.89 -8.30
CA GLN A 132 14.68 1.55 -8.83
C GLN A 132 15.94 0.71 -8.58
N PRO A 133 15.91 -0.35 -7.74
CA PRO A 133 16.94 -1.36 -7.82
C PRO A 133 16.84 -2.00 -9.21
N SER A 134 17.76 -1.62 -10.10
CA SER A 134 17.92 -2.26 -11.41
C SER A 134 18.35 -3.71 -11.15
N ILE A 135 17.40 -4.64 -11.15
CA ILE A 135 17.71 -6.08 -11.11
C ILE A 135 18.42 -6.40 -12.43
N VAL A 136 19.74 -6.57 -12.37
CA VAL A 136 20.54 -7.04 -13.50
C VAL A 136 20.51 -8.56 -13.50
N ILE A 137 19.75 -9.14 -14.42
CA ILE A 137 19.78 -10.59 -14.68
C ILE A 137 20.85 -10.84 -15.74
N ALA A 138 22.00 -11.39 -15.33
CA ALA A 138 23.09 -11.80 -16.24
C ALA A 138 23.09 -13.32 -16.40
N THR A 139 23.31 -13.80 -17.63
CA THR A 139 23.57 -15.22 -17.88
C THR A 139 25.00 -15.58 -17.46
N TYR A 140 25.28 -16.88 -17.26
CA TYR A 140 26.62 -17.35 -16.88
C TYR A 140 27.71 -16.84 -17.84
N ASP A 141 27.43 -16.87 -19.15
CA ASP A 141 28.36 -16.42 -20.19
C ASP A 141 28.68 -14.92 -20.11
N GLN A 142 27.71 -14.09 -19.72
CA GLN A 142 27.88 -12.64 -19.56
C GLN A 142 28.75 -12.30 -18.35
N VAL A 143 28.72 -13.14 -17.31
CA VAL A 143 29.61 -13.03 -16.15
C VAL A 143 31.03 -13.44 -16.55
N THR A 144 31.20 -14.58 -17.24
CA THR A 144 32.53 -15.06 -17.62
C THR A 144 33.23 -14.18 -18.65
N ASN A 145 32.47 -13.48 -19.51
CA ASN A 145 33.02 -12.58 -20.52
C ASN A 145 33.24 -11.14 -20.02
N GLY A 146 32.98 -10.86 -18.74
CA GLY A 146 33.20 -9.54 -18.13
C GLY A 146 32.20 -8.46 -18.60
N GLU A 147 31.09 -8.84 -19.23
CA GLU A 147 30.05 -7.89 -19.64
C GLU A 147 29.32 -7.29 -18.44
N LEU A 148 29.11 -8.09 -17.38
CA LEU A 148 28.55 -7.61 -16.11
C LEU A 148 29.45 -6.55 -15.46
N ASP A 149 30.77 -6.79 -15.42
CA ASP A 149 31.73 -5.84 -14.84
C ASP A 149 31.77 -4.51 -15.61
N ASN A 150 31.70 -4.59 -16.94
CA ASN A 150 31.62 -3.40 -17.80
C ASN A 150 30.30 -2.63 -17.62
N PHE A 151 29.18 -3.35 -17.45
CA PHE A 151 27.89 -2.74 -17.15
C PHE A 151 27.91 -2.02 -15.80
N LEU A 152 28.40 -2.69 -14.74
CA LEU A 152 28.48 -2.12 -13.39
C LEU A 152 29.39 -0.89 -13.33
N ARG A 153 30.53 -0.88 -14.05
CA ARG A 153 31.40 0.31 -14.12
C ARG A 153 30.73 1.52 -14.77
N ARG A 154 29.89 1.30 -15.79
CA ARG A 154 29.16 2.39 -16.47
C ARG A 154 28.01 2.93 -15.64
N TYR A 155 27.47 2.13 -14.73
CA TYR A 155 26.37 2.51 -13.85
C TYR A 155 26.81 3.31 -12.61
N GLN A 156 28.12 3.33 -12.32
CA GLN A 156 28.72 4.07 -11.20
C GLN A 156 29.25 5.47 -11.60
N GLN A 157 29.09 5.87 -12.86
CA GLN A 157 29.40 7.20 -13.39
C GLN A 157 28.12 7.99 -13.66
#